data_AF-A0A2K3K448-F1
#
_entry.id   AF-A0A2K3K448-F1
#
_cell.length_a   1.000
_cell.length_b   1.000
_cell.length_c   1.000
_cell.angle_alpha   90.00
_cell.angle_beta   90.00
_cell.angle_gamma   90.00
#
_symmetry.space_group_name_H-M   'P 1'
#
loop_
_entity.id
_entity.type
_entity.pdbx_description
1 polymer ?
#
loop_
_entity_poly.entity_id
_entity_poly.type
_entity_poly.pdbx_seq_one_letter_code
_entity_poly.pdbx_strand_id
1 'polypeptide(L)'
;MAGEHGNNDNSSANTLQAAVVEIRRLQTQIAAIEAERAHEKEKAKMISEEEEGESVMDVQPLAQHLWDAQVLEAIKVPHLPSFDGKTDPREHLMAIGTQTAI
;
A
#
# COMPACT_ATOMS: atom_id res chain seq x y z
N MET A 1 75.57 -10.32 1.54
CA MET A 1 75.29 -8.90 1.30
C MET A 1 74.13 -8.80 0.33
N ALA A 2 73.13 -7.97 0.67
CA ALA A 2 72.04 -7.35 -0.11
C ALA A 2 71.73 -7.90 -1.53
N GLY A 3 70.48 -8.07 -1.96
CA GLY A 3 69.18 -7.68 -1.41
C GLY A 3 68.16 -7.82 -2.55
N GLU A 4 67.13 -8.64 -2.36
CA GLU A 4 66.01 -8.80 -3.30
C GLU A 4 64.75 -8.26 -2.65
N HIS A 5 64.62 -6.93 -2.62
CA HIS A 5 63.37 -6.25 -2.27
C HIS A 5 63.09 -5.23 -3.37
N GLY A 6 62.19 -5.56 -4.29
CA GLY A 6 61.78 -4.64 -5.34
C GLY A 6 60.41 -4.89 -5.98
N ASN A 7 59.75 -6.02 -5.72
CA ASN A 7 58.55 -6.40 -6.48
C ASN A 7 57.23 -6.34 -5.68
N ASN A 8 57.27 -6.24 -4.34
CA ASN A 8 56.05 -6.27 -3.51
C ASN A 8 55.37 -4.90 -3.35
N ASP A 9 56.13 -3.80 -3.47
CA ASP A 9 55.62 -2.44 -3.25
C ASP A 9 54.75 -1.94 -4.41
N ASN A 10 54.98 -2.42 -5.62
CA ASN A 10 54.21 -2.00 -6.79
C ASN A 10 52.81 -2.67 -6.82
N SER A 11 52.71 -3.91 -6.36
CA SER A 11 51.43 -4.65 -6.29
C SER A 11 50.50 -4.08 -5.22
N SER A 12 51.04 -3.68 -4.07
CA SER A 12 50.26 -3.06 -2.99
C SER A 12 49.78 -1.65 -3.39
N ALA A 13 50.62 -0.86 -4.05
CA ALA A 13 50.25 0.44 -4.60
C ALA A 13 49.10 0.35 -5.63
N ASN A 14 49.17 -0.63 -6.55
CA ASN A 14 48.10 -0.89 -7.52
C ASN A 14 46.78 -1.31 -6.85
N THR A 15 46.86 -2.12 -5.78
CA THR A 15 45.68 -2.57 -5.01
C THR A 15 45.05 -1.40 -4.25
N LEU A 16 45.86 -0.54 -3.64
CA LEU A 16 45.40 0.66 -2.95
C LEU A 16 44.73 1.65 -3.91
N GLN A 17 45.30 1.84 -5.10
CA GLN A 17 44.71 2.69 -6.12
C GLN A 17 43.35 2.17 -6.59
N ALA A 18 43.22 0.85 -6.78
CA ALA A 18 41.94 0.22 -7.10
C ALA A 18 40.91 0.41 -5.97
N ALA A 19 41.31 0.27 -4.71
CA ALA A 19 40.44 0.50 -3.56
C ALA A 19 39.95 1.95 -3.48
N VAL A 20 40.80 2.94 -3.77
CA VAL A 20 40.42 4.37 -3.78
C VAL A 20 39.39 4.67 -4.88
N VAL A 21 39.54 4.08 -6.07
CA VAL A 21 38.57 4.24 -7.15
C VAL A 21 37.23 3.63 -6.76
N GLU A 22 37.24 2.45 -6.13
CA GLU A 22 36.02 1.77 -5.71
C GLU A 22 35.30 2.52 -4.58
N ILE A 23 36.04 3.09 -3.62
CA ILE A 23 35.47 3.95 -2.58
C ILE A 23 34.74 5.14 -3.20
N ARG A 24 35.34 5.80 -4.20
CA ARG A 24 34.71 6.94 -4.88
C ARG A 24 33.43 6.51 -5.61
N ARG A 25 33.47 5.35 -6.29
CA ARG A 25 32.28 4.79 -6.95
C ARG A 25 31.15 4.53 -5.95
N LEU A 26 31.48 3.91 -4.81
CA LEU A 26 30.51 3.63 -3.75
C LEU A 26 29.96 4.91 -3.13
N GLN A 27 30.78 5.94 -2.91
CA GLN A 27 30.32 7.24 -2.43
C GLN A 27 29.31 7.89 -3.40
N THR A 28 29.57 7.84 -4.70
CA THR A 28 28.62 8.33 -5.71
C THR A 28 27.32 7.53 -5.70
N GLN A 29 27.39 6.21 -5.53
CA GLN A 29 26.21 5.35 -5.47
C GLN A 29 25.36 5.63 -4.23
N ILE A 30 25.97 5.84 -3.07
CA ILE A 30 25.28 6.21 -1.83
C ILE A 30 24.57 7.56 -2.00
N ALA A 31 25.26 8.57 -2.54
CA ALA A 31 24.67 9.88 -2.78
C ALA A 31 23.45 9.82 -3.72
N ALA A 32 23.49 8.98 -4.75
CA ALA A 32 22.36 8.76 -5.65
C ALA A 32 21.17 8.11 -4.93
N ILE A 33 21.41 7.09 -4.12
CA ILE A 33 20.37 6.40 -3.34
C ILE A 33 19.73 7.35 -2.31
N GLU A 34 20.53 8.17 -1.62
CA GLU A 34 20.02 9.14 -0.66
C GLU A 34 19.14 10.21 -1.33
N ALA A 35 19.53 10.69 -2.51
CA ALA A 35 18.74 11.63 -3.30
C ALA A 35 17.40 11.02 -3.76
N GLU A 36 17.41 9.77 -4.21
CA GLU A 36 16.20 9.03 -4.59
C GLU A 36 15.25 8.87 -3.39
N ARG A 37 15.78 8.50 -2.22
CA ARG A 37 15.00 8.37 -0.99
C ARG A 37 14.39 9.68 -0.51
N ALA A 38 15.11 10.79 -0.66
CA ALA A 38 14.60 12.11 -0.30
C ALA A 38 13.42 12.51 -1.20
N HIS A 39 13.55 12.27 -2.51
CA HIS A 39 12.49 12.53 -3.48
C HIS A 39 11.28 11.60 -3.28
N GLU A 40 11.49 10.33 -2.95
CA GLU A 40 10.41 9.39 -2.60
C GLU A 40 9.66 9.83 -1.33
N LYS A 41 10.39 10.28 -0.30
CA LYS A 41 9.79 10.80 0.94
C LYS A 41 8.96 12.07 0.67
N GLU A 42 9.43 12.95 -0.20
CA GLU A 42 8.69 14.16 -0.59
C GLU A 42 7.43 13.81 -1.38
N LYS A 43 7.51 12.85 -2.32
CA LYS A 43 6.34 12.32 -3.03
C LYS A 43 5.32 11.67 -2.09
N ALA A 44 5.78 10.84 -1.16
CA ALA A 44 4.91 10.19 -0.17
C ALA A 44 4.21 11.25 0.71
N LYS A 45 4.92 12.32 1.08
CA LYS A 45 4.34 13.44 1.81
C LYS A 45 3.26 14.17 1.01
N MET A 46 3.52 14.47 -0.28
CA MET A 46 2.53 15.09 -1.16
C MET A 46 1.28 14.22 -1.32
N ILE A 47 1.43 12.90 -1.46
CA ILE A 47 0.30 11.96 -1.53
C ILE A 47 -0.50 11.96 -0.22
N SER A 48 0.16 11.97 0.94
CA SER A 48 -0.54 12.03 2.23
C SER A 48 -1.28 13.36 2.44
N GLU A 49 -0.73 14.48 1.97
CA GLU A 49 -1.39 15.80 2.04
C GLU A 49 -2.55 15.91 1.05
N GLU A 50 -2.48 15.22 -0.10
CA GLU A 50 -3.58 15.11 -1.07
C GLU A 50 -4.71 14.19 -0.56
N GLU A 51 -4.38 13.08 0.11
CA GLU A 51 -5.34 12.19 0.79
C GLU A 51 -6.05 12.88 1.97
N GLU A 52 -5.34 13.71 2.74
CA GLU A 52 -5.94 14.49 3.84
C GLU A 52 -6.83 15.65 3.33
N GLY A 53 -6.60 16.10 2.08
CA GLY A 53 -7.40 17.13 1.39
C GLY A 53 -8.64 16.59 0.68
N GLU A 54 -8.69 15.28 0.39
CA GLU A 54 -9.93 14.60 0.01
C GLU A 54 -10.75 14.44 1.29
N SER A 55 -11.48 15.51 1.64
CA SER A 55 -12.40 15.60 2.77
C SER A 55 -12.99 14.23 3.07
N VAL A 56 -12.42 13.55 4.07
CA VAL A 56 -13.14 12.57 4.87
C VAL A 56 -14.30 13.39 5.39
N MET A 57 -15.39 13.45 4.62
CA MET A 57 -16.64 14.03 5.07
C MET A 57 -16.85 13.40 6.42
N ASP A 58 -16.78 14.20 7.49
CA ASP A 58 -16.94 13.73 8.86
C ASP A 58 -18.07 12.71 8.85
N VAL A 59 -17.72 11.41 8.92
CA VAL A 59 -18.70 10.35 8.71
C VAL A 59 -19.59 10.44 9.91
N GLN A 60 -20.70 11.17 9.75
CA GLN A 60 -21.66 11.38 10.81
C GLN A 60 -22.04 9.99 11.31
N PRO A 61 -21.79 9.68 12.59
CA PRO A 61 -22.16 8.38 13.12
C PRO A 61 -23.65 8.21 12.84
N LEU A 62 -24.01 7.06 12.25
CA LEU A 62 -25.41 6.76 11.95
C LEU A 62 -26.20 6.99 13.24
N ALA A 63 -27.07 7.99 13.20
CA ALA A 63 -27.52 8.61 14.43
C ALA A 63 -28.25 7.58 15.29
N GLN A 64 -27.89 7.46 16.58
CA GLN A 64 -28.44 6.44 17.49
C GLN A 64 -29.98 6.39 17.47
N HIS A 65 -30.62 7.54 17.29
CA HIS A 65 -32.08 7.64 17.18
C HIS A 65 -32.68 6.87 15.98
N LEU A 66 -31.90 6.59 14.92
CA LEU A 66 -32.32 5.75 13.79
C LEU A 66 -32.27 4.27 14.15
N TRP A 67 -31.34 3.86 15.00
CA TRP A 67 -31.27 2.49 15.53
C TRP A 67 -32.35 2.23 16.58
N ASP A 68 -32.65 3.24 17.40
CA ASP A 68 -33.69 3.17 18.42
C ASP A 68 -35.10 3.38 17.85
N ALA A 69 -35.21 3.83 16.60
CA ALA A 69 -36.49 4.05 15.94
C ALA A 69 -37.23 2.71 15.80
N GLN A 70 -38.43 2.65 16.35
CA GLN A 70 -39.31 1.49 16.15
C GLN A 70 -39.73 1.42 14.68
N VAL A 71 -39.62 0.22 14.12
CA VAL A 71 -40.19 -0.08 12.80
C VAL A 71 -41.70 0.11 12.88
N LEU A 72 -42.26 0.97 12.04
CA LEU A 72 -43.70 1.19 11.95
C LEU A 72 -44.42 -0.14 11.68
N GLU A 73 -45.50 -0.43 12.41
CA GLU A 73 -46.30 -1.67 12.21
C GLU A 73 -46.87 -1.80 10.80
N ALA A 74 -47.03 -0.68 10.09
CA ALA A 74 -47.48 -0.66 8.69
C ALA A 74 -46.42 -1.20 7.71
N ILE A 75 -45.15 -1.31 8.11
CA ILE A 75 -44.09 -1.88 7.29
C ILE A 75 -44.27 -3.39 7.27
N LYS A 76 -44.82 -3.90 6.17
CA LYS A 76 -44.90 -5.34 5.90
C LYS A 76 -43.56 -5.80 5.34
N VAL A 77 -42.87 -6.66 6.08
CA VAL A 77 -41.67 -7.34 5.57
C VAL A 77 -42.10 -8.23 4.40
N PRO A 78 -41.51 -8.08 3.20
CA PRO A 78 -41.81 -8.97 2.09
C PRO A 78 -41.40 -10.39 2.46
N HIS A 79 -42.24 -11.37 2.15
CA HIS A 79 -41.87 -12.76 2.32
C HIS A 79 -40.81 -13.13 1.28
N LEU A 80 -39.56 -13.25 1.70
CA LEU A 80 -38.46 -13.67 0.83
C LEU A 80 -38.36 -15.20 0.77
N PRO A 81 -37.98 -15.78 -0.38
CA PRO A 81 -37.72 -17.21 -0.45
C PRO A 81 -36.47 -17.52 0.38
N SER A 82 -36.49 -18.61 1.15
CA SER A 82 -35.30 -19.07 1.88
C SER A 82 -34.34 -19.81 0.96
N PHE A 83 -33.03 -19.64 1.18
CA PHE A 83 -32.02 -20.39 0.43
C PHE A 83 -31.86 -21.79 1.02
N ASP A 84 -32.17 -22.82 0.23
CA ASP A 84 -32.17 -24.21 0.67
C ASP A 84 -30.82 -24.93 0.45
N GLY A 85 -29.84 -24.22 -0.15
CA GLY A 85 -28.51 -24.74 -0.47
C GLY A 85 -28.48 -25.78 -1.60
N LYS A 86 -29.63 -26.07 -2.22
CA LYS A 86 -29.79 -27.05 -3.32
C LYS A 86 -30.11 -26.37 -4.64
N THR A 87 -30.81 -25.24 -4.58
CA THR A 87 -31.09 -24.38 -5.73
C THR A 87 -29.84 -23.64 -6.17
N ASP A 88 -29.74 -23.40 -7.48
CA ASP A 88 -28.64 -22.59 -8.03
C ASP A 88 -28.66 -21.18 -7.41
N PRO A 89 -27.53 -20.65 -6.91
CA PRO A 89 -27.50 -19.34 -6.25
C PRO A 89 -28.00 -18.19 -7.12
N ARG A 90 -27.78 -18.26 -8.44
CA ARG A 90 -28.24 -17.21 -9.36
C ARG A 90 -29.75 -17.31 -9.60
N GLU A 91 -30.29 -18.52 -9.71
CA GLU A 91 -31.75 -18.72 -9.75
C GLU A 91 -32.43 -18.23 -8.46
N HIS A 92 -31.83 -18.47 -7.29
CA HIS A 92 -32.33 -17.96 -6.02
C HIS A 92 -32.35 -16.43 -5.97
N LEU A 93 -31.29 -15.77 -6.42
CA LEU A 93 -31.23 -14.30 -6.51
C LEU A 93 -32.28 -13.74 -7.48
N MET A 94 -32.56 -14.43 -8.59
CA MET A 94 -33.62 -14.03 -9.51
C MET A 94 -35.01 -14.16 -8.88
N ALA A 95 -35.25 -15.23 -8.11
CA ALA A 95 -36.50 -15.42 -7.38
C ALA A 95 -36.74 -14.31 -6.34
N ILE A 96 -35.70 -13.92 -5.59
CA ILE A 96 -35.72 -12.75 -4.70
C ILE A 96 -36.09 -11.50 -5.50
N GLY A 97 -35.33 -11.21 -6.57
CA GLY A 97 -35.52 -10.01 -7.39
C GLY A 97 -36.93 -9.89 -7.99
N THR A 98 -37.55 -11.02 -8.33
CA THR A 98 -38.94 -11.06 -8.81
C THR A 98 -39.94 -10.71 -7.72
N GLN A 99 -39.71 -11.15 -6.48
CA GLN A 99 -40.61 -10.87 -5.35
C GLN A 99 -40.43 -9.46 -4.77
N THR A 100 -39.26 -8.86 -4.91
CA THR A 100 -38.96 -7.51 -4.42
C THR A 100 -39.06 -6.43 -5.48
N ALA A 101 -39.44 -6.76 -6.72
CA ALA A 101 -39.72 -5.77 -7.76
C ALA A 101 -40.98 -4.96 -7.36
N ILE A 102 -40.79 -3.67 -7.13
CA ILE A 102 -41.84 -2.69 -6.78
C ILE A 102 -42.44 -2.12 -8.06
#